data_AF-A0A969JF76-F1
#
_entry.id   AF-A0A969JF76-F1
#
_cell.length_a   1.000
_cell.length_b   1.000
_cell.length_c   1.000
_cell.angle_alpha   90.00
_cell.angle_beta   90.00
_cell.angle_gamma   90.00
#
_symmetry.space_group_name_H-M   'P 1'
#
loop_
_entity.id
_entity.type
_entity.pdbx_description
1 polymer ?
#
loop_
_entity_poly.entity_id
_entity_poly.type
_entity_poly.pdbx_seq_one_letter_code
_entity_poly.pdbx_strand_id
1 'polypeptide(L)' 'MFTSEKDSLIKVFTHSYGLDTLKNVQVISDENDELYKFFQVKSYPSVFIYNKERQLVKQYKGETKIDAILKAIQ' A
#
# COMPACT_ATOMS: atom_id res chain seq x y z
N MET A 1 -2.51 1.92 1.39
CA MET A 1 -2.37 0.45 1.44
C MET A 1 -3.50 -0.14 0.63
N PHE A 2 -3.20 -1.12 -0.20
CA PHE A 2 -4.21 -1.85 -0.97
C PHE A 2 -4.34 -3.25 -0.39
N THR A 3 -5.54 -3.80 -0.39
CA THR A 3 -5.84 -5.15 0.12
C THR A 3 -7.07 -5.70 -0.60
N SER A 4 -7.16 -7.01 -0.80
CA SER A 4 -8.35 -7.67 -1.34
C SER A 4 -9.48 -7.86 -0.31
N GLU A 5 -9.27 -7.39 0.93
CA GLU A 5 -10.28 -7.40 1.98
C GLU A 5 -11.46 -6.47 1.67
N LYS A 6 -12.64 -6.84 2.15
CA LYS A 6 -13.86 -6.05 1.93
C LYS A 6 -13.80 -4.70 2.63
N ASP A 7 -14.43 -3.70 2.02
CA ASP A 7 -14.54 -2.35 2.57
C ASP A 7 -15.08 -2.29 4.01
N SER A 8 -16.03 -3.17 4.36
CA SER A 8 -16.57 -3.25 5.72
C SER A 8 -15.53 -3.71 6.75
N LEU A 9 -14.68 -4.67 6.38
CA LEU A 9 -13.59 -5.16 7.23
C LEU A 9 -12.47 -4.12 7.33
N ILE A 10 -12.15 -3.43 6.22
CA ILE A 10 -11.19 -2.33 6.20
C ILE A 10 -11.60 -1.24 7.19
N LYS A 11 -12.88 -0.81 7.18
CA LYS A 11 -13.36 0.23 8.11
C LYS A 11 -13.17 -0.16 9.57
N VAL A 12 -13.51 -1.41 9.92
CA VAL A 12 -13.30 -1.93 11.29
C VAL A 12 -11.81 -1.97 11.64
N PHE A 13 -10.98 -2.45 10.72
CA PHE A 13 -9.53 -2.51 10.90
C PHE A 13 -8.92 -1.12 11.09
N THR A 14 -9.22 -0.17 10.20
CA THR A 14 -8.66 1.19 10.28
C THR A 14 -9.08 1.89 11.55
N HIS A 15 -10.32 1.71 11.99
CA HIS A 15 -10.81 2.27 13.23
C HIS A 15 -10.13 1.65 14.46
N SER A 16 -10.01 0.32 14.50
CA SER A 16 -9.42 -0.42 15.62
C SER A 16 -7.97 -0.04 15.88
N TYR A 17 -7.23 0.34 14.83
CA TYR A 17 -5.83 0.75 14.91
C TYR A 17 -5.62 2.27 14.76
N GLY A 18 -6.69 3.06 14.73
CA GLY A 18 -6.63 4.52 14.60
C GLY A 18 -6.04 5.03 13.28
N LEU A 19 -5.96 4.19 12.24
CA LEU A 19 -5.43 4.55 10.92
C LEU A 19 -6.33 5.55 10.19
N ASP A 20 -7.63 5.52 10.49
CA ASP A 20 -8.63 6.48 10.04
C ASP A 20 -8.41 7.90 10.60
N THR A 21 -7.63 8.05 11.66
CA THR A 21 -7.27 9.37 12.24
C THR A 21 -6.08 10.04 11.51
N LEU A 22 -5.35 9.30 10.68
CA LEU A 22 -4.14 9.77 10.00
C LEU A 22 -4.48 10.39 8.63
N LYS A 23 -4.35 11.71 8.50
CA LYS A 23 -4.70 12.45 7.26
C LYS A 23 -4.00 11.96 5.98
N ASN A 24 -2.82 11.35 6.11
CA ASN A 24 -1.97 10.94 4.98
C ASN A 24 -1.97 9.43 4.76
N VAL A 25 -2.85 8.68 5.44
CA VAL A 25 -2.97 7.23 5.30
C VAL A 25 -4.34 6.92 4.71
N GLN A 26 -4.36 6.11 3.66
CA GLN A 26 -5.56 5.55 3.09
C GLN A 26 -5.39 4.05 2.95
N VAL A 27 -6.43 3.31 3.31
CA VAL A 27 -6.54 1.86 3.07
C VAL A 27 -7.68 1.66 2.08
N ILE A 28 -7.41 0.94 1.00
CA ILE A 28 -8.30 0.81 -0.15
C ILE A 28 -8.54 -0.68 -0.42
N SER A 29 -9.80 -1.04 -0.61
CA SER A 29 -10.21 -2.36 -1.09
C SER A 29 -9.91 -2.50 -2.59
N ASP A 30 -9.31 -3.63 -2.95
CA ASP A 30 -9.14 -4.14 -4.32
C ASP A 30 -9.69 -5.57 -4.39
N GLU A 31 -10.96 -5.74 -4.02
CA GLU A 31 -11.67 -7.04 -4.01
C GLU A 31 -11.60 -7.81 -5.34
N ASN A 32 -11.38 -7.12 -6.47
CA ASN A 32 -11.34 -7.72 -7.81
C ASN A 32 -9.90 -7.95 -8.33
N ASP A 33 -8.88 -7.73 -7.49
CA ASP A 33 -7.46 -7.84 -7.85
C ASP A 33 -7.08 -7.03 -9.11
N GLU A 34 -7.72 -5.88 -9.33
CA GLU A 34 -7.47 -5.05 -10.51
C GLU A 34 -6.09 -4.38 -10.43
N LEU A 35 -5.62 -4.07 -9.23
CA LEU A 35 -4.29 -3.50 -9.02
C LEU A 35 -3.19 -4.54 -9.25
N TYR A 36 -3.46 -5.82 -8.99
CA TYR A 36 -2.55 -6.91 -9.34
C TYR A 36 -2.22 -6.90 -10.84
N LYS A 37 -3.26 -6.77 -11.68
CA LYS A 37 -3.14 -6.71 -13.14
C LYS A 37 -2.39 -5.45 -13.56
N PHE A 38 -2.74 -4.30 -12.99
CA PHE A 38 -2.16 -3.02 -13.37
C PHE A 38 -0.67 -2.90 -13.01
N PHE A 39 -0.30 -3.28 -11.79
CA PHE A 39 1.08 -3.18 -11.31
C PHE A 39 1.95 -4.40 -11.64
N GLN A 40 1.38 -5.44 -12.25
CA GLN A 40 2.06 -6.71 -12.58
C GLN A 40 2.76 -7.35 -11.38
N VAL A 41 2.18 -7.20 -10.19
CA VAL A 41 2.79 -7.70 -8.95
C VAL A 41 2.19 -9.02 -8.59
N LYS A 42 3.00 -10.09 -8.70
CA LYS A 42 2.57 -11.45 -8.40
C LYS A 42 2.62 -11.84 -6.91
N SER A 43 3.12 -10.95 -6.05
CA SER A 43 3.41 -11.26 -4.66
C SER A 43 3.09 -10.10 -3.72
N TYR A 44 2.24 -10.38 -2.73
CA TYR A 44 2.10 -9.54 -1.54
C TYR A 44 3.05 -10.04 -0.44
N PRO A 45 3.53 -9.16 0.45
CA PRO A 45 3.41 -7.69 0.39
C PRO A 45 4.32 -7.09 -0.69
N SER A 46 4.02 -5.87 -1.15
CA SER A 46 4.90 -5.10 -2.05
C SER A 46 4.80 -3.62 -1.74
N VAL A 47 5.90 -2.88 -1.98
CA VAL A 47 5.99 -1.44 -1.75
C VAL A 47 6.36 -0.75 -3.06
N PHE A 48 5.67 0.33 -3.37
CA PHE A 48 5.94 1.18 -4.52
C PHE A 48 6.15 2.62 -4.04
N ILE A 49 7.20 3.26 -4.52
CA ILE A 49 7.56 4.63 -4.16
C ILE A 49 7.53 5.47 -5.43
N TYR A 50 6.78 6.57 -5.37
CA TYR A 50 6.62 7.51 -6.47
C TYR A 50 7.15 8.88 -6.07
N ASN A 51 7.74 9.61 -7.02
CA ASN A 51 8.13 11.01 -6.82
C ASN A 51 6.93 11.97 -7.01
N LYS A 52 7.18 13.28 -6.85
CA LYS A 52 6.14 14.32 -6.97
C LYS A 52 5.57 14.42 -8.40
N GLU A 53 6.34 13.99 -9.38
CA GLU A 53 5.98 13.90 -10.80
C GLU A 53 5.18 12.63 -11.12
N ARG A 54 4.81 11.83 -10.10
CA ARG A 54 4.08 10.55 -10.20
C ARG A 54 4.82 9.46 -10.97
N GLN A 55 6.14 9.53 -11.01
CA GLN A 55 6.99 8.51 -11.62
C GLN A 55 7.39 7.48 -10.57
N LEU A 56 7.36 6.20 -10.94
CA LEU A 56 7.82 5.11 -10.08
C LEU A 56 9.34 5.17 -9.95
N VAL A 57 9.84 5.43 -8.74
CA VAL A 57 11.29 5.53 -8.47
C VAL A 57 11.85 4.29 -7.77
N LYS A 58 11.00 3.52 -7.08
CA LYS A 58 11.41 2.27 -6.42
C LYS A 58 10.25 1.30 -6.29
N GLN A 59 10.58 0.01 -6.40
CA GLN A 59 9.68 -1.09 -6.09
C GLN A 59 10.42 -2.11 -5.21
N TYR A 60 9.76 -2.57 -4.15
CA TYR A 60 10.16 -3.72 -3.35
C TYR A 60 9.09 -4.79 -3.44
N LYS A 61 9.50 -6.04 -3.67
CA LYS A 61 8.62 -7.22 -3.72
C LYS A 61 8.88 -8.08 -2.50
N GLY A 62 7.82 -8.50 -1.84
CA GLY A 62 7.88 -9.23 -0.57
C GLY A 62 8.06 -8.31 0.64
N GLU A 63 8.33 -8.94 1.78
CA GLU A 63 8.55 -8.24 3.04
C GLU A 63 9.73 -7.26 2.93
N THR A 64 9.50 -6.01 3.33
CA THR A 64 10.48 -4.94 3.19
C THR A 64 10.67 -4.26 4.55
N LYS A 65 11.92 -4.20 5.01
CA LYS A 65 12.27 -3.49 6.26
C LYS A 65 12.04 -1.99 6.11
N ILE A 66 11.55 -1.34 7.17
CA ILE A 66 11.27 0.10 7.17
C ILE A 66 12.50 0.95 6.82
N ASP A 67 13.70 0.55 7.26
CA ASP A 67 14.95 1.26 6.96
C ASP A 67 15.22 1.36 5.45
N ALA A 68 14.88 0.32 4.69
CA ALA A 68 15.03 0.31 3.23
C ALA A 68 14.05 1.27 2.54
N ILE A 69 12.86 1.46 3.13
CA ILE A 69 11.86 2.41 2.64
C ILE A 69 12.32 3.83 2.95
N LEU A 70 12.74 4.10 4.19
CA LEU A 70 13.21 5.42 4.62
C LEU A 70 14.41 5.90 3.78
N LYS A 71 15.37 5.01 3.50
CA LYS A 71 16.52 5.32 2.63
C LYS A 71 16.12 5.66 1.19
N ALA A 72 14.98 5.16 0.70
CA ALA A 72 14.53 5.40 -0.66
C ALA A 72 13.70 6.69 -0.82
N ILE A 73 13.29 7.31 0.28
CA ILE A 73 12.51 8.58 0.29
C ILE A 73 13.29 9.78 0.83
N GLN A 74 14.53 9.56 1.27
CA GLN A 74 15.51 10.60 1.64
C GLN A 74 16.26 11.08 0.41
#